data_AF-A0A1I5D2G4-F1
#
_entry.id   AF-A0A1I5D2G4-F1
#
_cell.length_a   1.000
_cell.length_b   1.000
_cell.length_c   1.000
_cell.angle_alpha   90.00
_cell.angle_beta   90.00
_cell.angle_gamma   90.00
#
_symmetry.space_group_name_H-M   'P 1'
#
loop_
_entity.id
_entity.type
_entity.pdbx_description
1 polymer ?
#
loop_
_entity_poly.entity_id
_entity_poly.type
_entity_poly.pdbx_seq_one_letter_code
_entity_poly.pdbx_strand_id
1 'polypeptide(L)'
;MNFFEFNKMAGAVLMALIFIMVTGMATGYIFSDDAPDQPGYAIEVADGSGGGAATEPEPEVDFATLLASADAGRGERVAKKCAACHTFDAEMANKTGPHLFGVVDRAIASVDDFKYSDAMVEFGDGKVWNPETLNEYLTKPKDLVPGTAMAFAGLKKPEDRANLISYLQTLTE
;
A
#
# COMPACT_ATOMS: atom_id res chain seq x y z
N MET A 1 11.63 12.49 -53.31
CA MET A 1 10.31 12.87 -52.76
C MET A 1 10.03 14.30 -53.19
N ASN A 2 8.81 14.61 -53.64
CA ASN A 2 8.45 15.98 -54.05
C ASN A 2 8.41 16.88 -52.81
N PHE A 3 8.84 18.13 -52.94
CA PHE A 3 8.88 19.12 -51.86
C PHE A 3 7.53 19.23 -51.12
N PHE A 4 6.42 19.10 -51.85
CA PHE A 4 5.07 19.10 -51.30
C PHE A 4 4.79 17.93 -50.35
N GLU A 5 5.22 16.71 -50.70
CA GLU A 5 5.04 15.52 -49.85
C GLU A 5 5.99 15.53 -48.64
N PHE A 6 7.20 16.07 -48.81
CA PHE A 6 8.13 16.29 -47.70
C PHE A 6 7.57 17.31 -46.69
N ASN A 7 7.03 18.44 -47.17
CA ASN A 7 6.44 19.46 -46.30
C ASN A 7 5.17 18.95 -45.58
N LYS A 8 4.37 18.09 -46.25
CA LYS A 8 3.20 17.44 -45.63
C LYS A 8 3.60 16.46 -44.51
N MET A 9 4.64 15.66 -44.73
CA MET A 9 5.16 14.73 -43.71
C MET A 9 5.81 15.48 -42.54
N ALA A 10 6.61 16.50 -42.83
CA ALA A 10 7.21 17.35 -41.80
C ALA A 10 6.13 18.06 -40.96
N GLY A 11 5.07 18.57 -41.60
CA GLY A 11 3.93 19.18 -40.91
C GLY A 11 3.17 18.20 -40.03
N ALA A 12 2.93 16.96 -40.49
CA ALA A 12 2.26 15.94 -39.68
C ALA A 12 3.07 15.54 -38.44
N VAL A 13 4.39 15.39 -38.58
CA VAL A 13 5.29 15.09 -37.45
C VAL A 13 5.31 16.26 -36.47
N LEU A 14 5.41 17.49 -36.95
CA LEU A 14 5.46 18.67 -36.09
C LEU A 14 4.16 18.89 -35.31
N MET A 15 3.00 18.65 -35.95
CA MET A 15 1.69 18.71 -35.28
C MET A 15 1.54 17.62 -34.21
N ALA A 16 2.01 16.40 -34.48
CA ALA A 16 1.99 15.32 -33.49
C ALA A 16 2.87 15.65 -32.28
N LEU A 17 4.07 16.21 -32.50
CA LEU A 17 4.97 16.63 -31.42
C LEU A 17 4.40 17.78 -30.58
N ILE A 18 3.78 18.77 -31.23
CA ILE A 18 3.11 19.87 -30.52
C ILE A 18 1.93 19.34 -29.71
N PHE A 19 1.13 18.43 -30.26
CA PHE A 19 0.02 17.83 -29.54
C PHE A 19 0.46 17.08 -28.27
N ILE A 20 1.55 16.31 -28.36
CA ILE A 20 2.15 15.63 -27.20
C ILE A 20 2.64 16.65 -26.16
N MET A 21 3.36 17.69 -26.59
CA MET A 21 3.88 18.73 -25.70
C MET A 21 2.77 19.52 -25.00
N VAL A 22 1.73 19.91 -25.74
CA VAL A 22 0.57 20.65 -25.20
C VAL A 22 -0.22 19.79 -24.23
N THR A 23 -0.42 18.50 -24.52
CA THR A 23 -1.13 17.59 -23.61
C THR A 23 -0.33 17.38 -22.32
N GLY A 24 1.01 17.25 -22.40
CA GLY A 24 1.88 17.20 -21.22
C GLY A 24 1.83 18.47 -20.38
N MET A 25 1.89 19.64 -21.02
CA MET A 25 1.82 20.94 -20.34
C MET A 25 0.43 21.20 -19.73
N ALA A 26 -0.64 20.79 -20.40
CA ALA A 26 -2.00 20.83 -19.86
C ALA A 26 -2.18 19.87 -18.68
N THR A 27 -1.50 18.71 -18.70
CA THR A 27 -1.47 17.79 -17.56
C THR A 27 -0.80 18.46 -16.36
N GLY A 28 0.36 19.10 -16.54
CA GLY A 28 1.02 19.85 -15.45
C GLY A 28 0.24 21.08 -14.96
N TYR A 29 -0.63 21.67 -15.78
CA TYR A 29 -1.51 22.76 -15.34
C TYR A 29 -2.76 22.27 -14.60
N ILE A 30 -3.32 21.13 -15.00
CA ILE A 30 -4.50 20.55 -14.36
C ILE A 30 -4.11 19.83 -13.05
N PHE A 31 -2.92 19.22 -13.03
CA PHE A 31 -2.32 18.57 -11.87
C PHE A 31 -1.16 19.44 -11.37
N SER A 32 -1.49 20.51 -10.65
CA SER A 32 -0.48 21.23 -9.88
C SER A 32 -0.12 20.39 -8.65
N ASP A 33 1.01 19.70 -8.72
CA ASP A 33 1.72 19.22 -7.53
C ASP A 33 2.36 20.44 -6.86
N ASP A 34 1.54 21.27 -6.20
CA ASP A 34 2.03 22.27 -5.26
C ASP A 34 2.62 21.53 -4.06
N ALA A 35 3.88 21.13 -4.19
CA ALA A 35 4.69 20.77 -3.04
C ALA A 35 4.70 22.02 -2.12
N PRO A 36 4.23 21.93 -0.88
CA PRO A 36 4.16 23.08 -0.01
C PRO A 36 5.57 23.66 0.18
N ASP A 37 5.72 24.96 -0.07
CA ASP A 37 6.99 25.73 0.07
C ASP A 37 7.57 25.70 1.50
N GLN A 38 6.83 25.15 2.47
CA GLN A 38 7.32 24.86 3.81
C GLN A 38 6.92 23.43 4.20
N PRO A 39 7.88 22.53 4.48
CA PRO A 39 7.58 21.25 5.10
C PRO A 39 6.98 21.50 6.49
N GLY A 40 5.88 20.81 6.81
CA GLY A 40 5.02 21.05 7.97
C GLY A 40 5.62 20.77 9.36
N TYR A 41 6.95 20.72 9.51
CA TYR A 41 7.60 20.74 10.82
C TYR A 41 9.09 21.11 10.73
N ALA A 42 9.51 22.14 11.46
CA ALA A 42 10.92 22.44 11.70
C ALA A 42 11.39 21.70 12.96
N ILE A 43 12.24 20.68 12.79
CA ILE A 43 13.04 20.14 13.90
C ILE A 43 14.46 20.59 13.65
N GLU A 44 14.93 21.51 14.49
CA GLU A 44 16.35 21.79 14.60
C GLU A 44 17.02 20.63 15.35
N VAL A 45 17.88 19.89 14.65
CA VAL A 45 18.99 19.19 15.30
C VAL A 45 20.27 19.62 14.57
N ALA A 46 21.14 20.26 15.34
CA ALA A 46 22.42 20.79 14.92
C ALA A 46 23.35 19.72 14.35
N ASP A 47 23.94 20.07 13.20
CA ASP A 47 25.29 19.82 12.68
C ASP A 47 25.97 18.44 12.87
N GLY A 48 26.42 17.88 11.76
CA GLY A 48 27.24 16.66 11.71
C GLY A 48 27.57 16.20 10.29
N SER A 49 28.38 16.98 9.58
CA SER A 49 28.98 16.70 8.27
C SER A 49 29.41 15.24 8.00
N GLY A 50 29.07 14.72 6.82
CA GLY A 50 29.72 13.54 6.24
C GLY A 50 29.10 13.07 4.91
N GLY A 51 29.66 13.54 3.79
CA GLY A 51 29.16 13.26 2.44
C GLY A 51 29.23 11.78 2.01
N GLY A 52 28.20 11.37 1.29
CA GLY A 52 28.15 10.13 0.51
C GLY A 52 26.89 10.18 -0.35
N ALA A 53 27.04 10.07 -1.67
CA ALA A 53 25.93 10.04 -2.61
C ALA A 53 24.98 8.89 -2.25
N ALA A 54 23.79 9.23 -1.77
CA ALA A 54 22.71 8.30 -1.52
C ALA A 54 21.50 8.78 -2.33
N THR A 55 20.95 7.88 -3.13
CA THR A 55 19.61 7.98 -3.69
C THR A 55 18.67 8.54 -2.63
N GLU A 56 18.10 9.70 -2.90
CA GLU A 56 17.15 10.39 -2.04
C GLU A 56 15.92 9.48 -1.86
N PRO A 57 15.64 8.96 -0.65
CA PRO A 57 14.42 8.21 -0.42
C PRO A 57 13.27 9.21 -0.48
N GLU A 58 12.28 8.94 -1.34
CA GLU A 58 10.97 9.60 -1.25
C GLU A 58 10.50 9.53 0.21
N PRO A 59 9.97 10.62 0.79
CA PRO A 59 9.60 10.64 2.19
C PRO A 59 8.53 9.57 2.44
N GLU A 60 8.92 8.50 3.13
CA GLU A 60 8.01 7.45 3.55
C GLU A 60 6.96 8.09 4.46
N VAL A 61 5.75 8.28 3.93
CA VAL A 61 4.63 8.77 4.74
C VAL A 61 4.42 7.80 5.89
N ASP A 62 4.50 8.32 7.12
CA ASP A 62 4.33 7.53 8.32
C ASP A 62 2.99 6.77 8.30
N PHE A 63 3.05 5.46 8.54
CA PHE A 63 1.87 4.59 8.48
C PHE A 63 0.79 5.01 9.49
N ALA A 64 1.16 5.52 10.67
CA ALA A 64 0.18 5.96 11.65
C ALA A 64 -0.63 7.16 11.14
N THR A 65 0.02 8.09 10.42
CA THR A 65 -0.66 9.21 9.75
C THR A 65 -1.62 8.73 8.65
N LEU A 66 -1.21 7.73 7.86
CA LEU A 66 -2.08 7.12 6.85
C LEU A 66 -3.29 6.39 7.47
N LEU A 67 -3.07 5.68 8.58
CA LEU A 67 -4.13 4.98 9.30
C LEU A 67 -5.15 5.96 9.91
N ALA A 68 -4.68 7.08 10.46
CA ALA A 68 -5.55 8.11 11.03
C ALA A 68 -6.47 8.78 10.00
N SER A 69 -6.09 8.77 8.72
CA SER A 69 -6.87 9.32 7.59
C SER A 69 -7.47 8.24 6.69
N ALA A 70 -7.44 6.98 7.11
CA ALA A 70 -7.93 5.84 6.34
C ALA A 70 -9.45 5.82 6.20
N ASP A 71 -9.92 5.22 5.12
CA ASP A 71 -11.33 5.06 4.75
C ASP A 71 -11.70 3.57 4.75
N ALA A 72 -12.52 3.15 5.71
CA ALA A 72 -12.98 1.77 5.84
C ALA A 72 -13.79 1.28 4.62
N GLY A 73 -14.53 2.15 3.94
CA GLY A 73 -15.25 1.78 2.71
C GLY A 73 -14.31 1.52 1.53
N ARG A 74 -13.16 2.23 1.44
CA ARG A 74 -12.05 1.86 0.54
C ARG A 74 -11.42 0.55 0.98
N GLY A 75 -11.25 0.36 2.29
CA GLY A 75 -10.73 -0.87 2.90
C GLY A 75 -11.53 -2.11 2.54
N GLU A 76 -12.85 -2.03 2.59
CA GLU A 76 -13.75 -3.12 2.19
C GLU A 76 -13.51 -3.54 0.72
N ARG A 77 -13.24 -2.57 -0.17
CA ARG A 77 -12.90 -2.87 -1.57
C ARG A 77 -11.55 -3.58 -1.69
N VAL A 78 -10.56 -3.21 -0.86
CA VAL A 78 -9.27 -3.91 -0.79
C VAL A 78 -9.46 -5.32 -0.23
N ALA A 79 -10.33 -5.51 0.75
CA ALA A 79 -10.63 -6.80 1.39
C ALA A 79 -11.16 -7.86 0.40
N LYS A 80 -11.74 -7.44 -0.73
CA LYS A 80 -12.13 -8.34 -1.84
C LYS A 80 -10.96 -9.17 -2.37
N LYS A 81 -9.71 -8.67 -2.28
CA LYS A 81 -8.49 -9.42 -2.63
C LYS A 81 -8.23 -10.61 -1.70
N CYS A 82 -8.84 -10.62 -0.51
CA CYS A 82 -8.67 -11.63 0.53
C CYS A 82 -9.89 -12.58 0.64
N ALA A 83 -11.04 -12.22 0.06
CA ALA A 83 -12.33 -12.91 0.22
C ALA A 83 -12.37 -14.34 -0.34
N ALA A 84 -11.46 -14.69 -1.26
CA ALA A 84 -11.30 -16.05 -1.76
C ALA A 84 -10.81 -17.01 -0.66
N CYS A 85 -10.01 -16.51 0.28
CA CYS A 85 -9.37 -17.32 1.31
C CYS A 85 -9.93 -17.05 2.71
N HIS A 86 -10.58 -15.92 2.94
CA HIS A 86 -11.03 -15.49 4.26
C HIS A 86 -12.51 -15.09 4.28
N THR A 87 -13.09 -15.09 5.47
CA THR A 87 -14.40 -14.53 5.82
C THR A 87 -14.20 -13.30 6.69
N PHE A 88 -15.22 -12.45 6.73
CA PHE A 88 -15.21 -11.16 7.43
C PHE A 88 -16.45 -10.98 8.31
N ASP A 89 -17.29 -12.01 8.37
CA ASP A 89 -18.60 -11.98 8.98
C ASP A 89 -18.57 -12.59 10.39
N ALA A 90 -19.61 -12.30 11.17
CA ALA A 90 -19.69 -12.69 12.58
C ALA A 90 -19.91 -14.20 12.75
N GLU A 91 -20.23 -14.93 11.67
CA GLU A 91 -20.28 -16.39 11.66
C GLU A 91 -18.90 -17.05 11.79
N MET A 92 -17.81 -16.28 11.61
CA MET A 92 -16.42 -16.71 11.88
C MET A 92 -16.02 -18.02 11.18
N ALA A 93 -16.62 -18.30 10.02
CA ALA A 93 -16.36 -19.53 9.28
C ALA A 93 -14.96 -19.53 8.63
N ASN A 94 -14.16 -20.56 8.86
CA ASN A 94 -12.87 -20.72 8.19
C ASN A 94 -13.03 -21.13 6.72
N LYS A 95 -12.09 -20.71 5.87
CA LYS A 95 -11.95 -21.13 4.46
C LYS A 95 -10.54 -21.71 4.28
N THR A 96 -9.91 -21.48 3.13
CA THR A 96 -8.48 -21.77 2.90
C THR A 96 -7.58 -21.06 3.94
N GLY A 97 -7.99 -19.89 4.42
CA GLY A 97 -7.42 -19.18 5.55
C GLY A 97 -8.43 -19.04 6.70
N PRO A 98 -7.97 -18.63 7.90
CA PRO A 98 -8.83 -18.43 9.06
C PRO A 98 -9.78 -17.24 8.88
N HIS A 99 -10.88 -17.16 9.63
CA HIS A 99 -11.73 -15.97 9.62
C HIS A 99 -10.98 -14.70 10.06
N LEU A 100 -11.34 -13.54 9.51
CA LEU A 100 -10.74 -12.24 9.83
C LEU A 100 -11.64 -11.33 10.66
N PHE A 101 -12.85 -11.79 11.02
CA PHE A 101 -13.67 -11.11 12.01
C PHE A 101 -12.95 -11.13 13.37
N GLY A 102 -12.83 -9.95 13.99
CA GLY A 102 -12.11 -9.72 15.23
C GLY A 102 -10.60 -9.96 15.12
N VAL A 103 -9.98 -9.75 13.95
CA VAL A 103 -8.56 -10.06 13.76
C VAL A 103 -7.63 -9.03 14.40
N VAL A 104 -8.01 -7.75 14.45
CA VAL A 104 -7.17 -6.71 15.04
C VAL A 104 -7.07 -6.94 16.55
N ASP A 105 -5.85 -6.86 17.08
CA ASP A 105 -5.47 -7.16 18.47
C ASP A 105 -5.67 -8.62 18.91
N ARG A 106 -6.13 -9.51 18.01
CA ARG A 106 -6.17 -10.95 18.28
C ARG A 106 -4.78 -11.54 18.30
N ALA A 107 -4.55 -12.51 19.20
CA ALA A 107 -3.32 -13.29 19.22
C ALA A 107 -3.05 -13.92 17.84
N ILE A 108 -1.80 -13.87 17.39
CA ILE A 108 -1.43 -14.45 16.10
C ILE A 108 -1.51 -15.98 16.19
N ALA A 109 -2.00 -16.61 15.12
CA ALA A 109 -2.16 -18.07 15.03
C ALA A 109 -3.08 -18.71 16.10
N SER A 110 -4.13 -18.00 16.54
CA SER A 110 -4.97 -18.40 17.69
C SER A 110 -6.38 -18.91 17.37
N VAL A 111 -6.73 -19.10 16.09
CA VAL A 111 -8.06 -19.66 15.74
C VAL A 111 -8.03 -21.18 15.92
N ASP A 112 -8.74 -21.67 16.93
CA ASP A 112 -8.66 -23.06 17.41
C ASP A 112 -8.91 -24.12 16.33
N ASP A 113 -9.87 -23.89 15.42
CA ASP A 113 -10.25 -24.83 14.37
C ASP A 113 -9.53 -24.57 13.01
N PHE A 114 -8.42 -23.82 13.02
CA PHE A 114 -7.62 -23.59 11.82
C PHE A 114 -6.19 -24.14 11.97
N LYS A 115 -5.76 -24.93 10.98
CA LYS A 115 -4.38 -25.44 10.95
C LYS A 115 -3.42 -24.40 10.36
N TYR A 116 -2.72 -23.69 11.22
CA TYR A 116 -1.63 -22.78 10.83
C TYR A 116 -0.38 -23.53 10.35
N SER A 117 0.45 -22.87 9.54
CA SER A 117 1.81 -23.32 9.26
C SER A 117 2.69 -23.17 10.50
N ASP A 118 3.64 -24.08 10.72
CA ASP A 118 4.58 -24.02 11.84
C ASP A 118 5.27 -22.64 11.95
N ALA A 119 5.67 -22.06 10.82
CA ALA A 119 6.27 -20.73 10.76
C ALA A 119 5.36 -19.60 11.30
N MET A 120 4.04 -19.72 11.12
CA MET A 120 3.09 -18.72 11.61
C MET A 120 2.83 -18.88 13.11
N VAL A 121 2.80 -20.12 13.60
CA VAL A 121 2.72 -20.42 15.03
C VAL A 121 3.94 -19.88 15.76
N GLU A 122 5.14 -20.15 15.24
CA GLU A 122 6.40 -19.64 15.81
C GLU A 122 6.48 -18.10 15.76
N PHE A 123 6.11 -17.49 14.63
CA PHE A 123 6.09 -16.03 14.53
C PHE A 123 5.13 -15.38 15.54
N GLY A 124 4.00 -16.04 15.81
CA GLY A 124 2.92 -15.51 16.62
C GLY A 124 3.08 -15.67 18.13
N ASP A 125 4.09 -16.40 18.61
CA ASP A 125 4.26 -16.65 20.04
C ASP A 125 4.42 -15.35 20.84
N GLY A 126 3.49 -15.13 21.77
CA GLY A 126 3.40 -13.90 22.58
C GLY A 126 3.04 -12.61 21.81
N LYS A 127 2.62 -12.69 20.54
CA LYS A 127 2.29 -11.53 19.70
C LYS A 127 0.82 -11.44 19.35
N VAL A 128 0.39 -10.23 19.00
CA VAL A 128 -0.96 -9.91 18.55
C VAL A 128 -0.93 -9.21 17.18
N TRP A 129 -2.02 -9.29 16.44
CA TRP A 129 -2.22 -8.55 15.19
C TRP A 129 -2.58 -7.08 15.45
N ASN A 130 -1.61 -6.29 15.93
CA ASN A 130 -1.76 -4.83 15.97
C ASN A 130 -1.65 -4.21 14.56
N PRO A 131 -2.07 -2.95 14.37
CA PRO A 131 -2.03 -2.28 13.06
C PRO A 131 -0.66 -2.27 12.39
N GLU A 132 0.41 -2.09 13.15
CA GLU A 132 1.79 -2.03 12.65
C GLU A 132 2.25 -3.39 12.13
N THR A 133 2.00 -4.45 12.89
CA THR A 133 2.33 -5.83 12.52
C THR A 133 1.51 -6.28 11.31
N LEU A 134 0.23 -5.89 11.24
CA LEU A 134 -0.61 -6.11 10.06
C LEU A 134 -0.06 -5.37 8.83
N ASN A 135 0.36 -4.12 8.98
CA ASN A 135 0.94 -3.32 7.90
C ASN A 135 2.21 -3.96 7.34
N GLU A 136 3.11 -4.41 8.20
CA GLU A 136 4.33 -5.13 7.81
C GLU A 136 3.99 -6.45 7.11
N TYR A 137 3.12 -7.26 7.71
CA TYR A 137 2.76 -8.57 7.18
C TYR A 137 2.09 -8.45 5.81
N LEU A 138 1.16 -7.50 5.66
CA LEU A 138 0.44 -7.26 4.42
C LEU A 138 1.34 -6.67 3.33
N THR A 139 2.49 -6.07 3.65
CA THR A 139 3.45 -5.56 2.65
C THR A 139 4.06 -6.69 1.82
N LYS A 140 4.51 -7.76 2.50
CA LYS A 140 5.02 -8.98 1.87
C LYS A 140 5.03 -10.15 2.88
N PRO A 141 3.96 -10.98 2.92
CA PRO A 141 3.79 -11.99 3.96
C PRO A 141 4.93 -13.00 4.09
N LYS A 142 5.48 -13.44 2.96
CA LYS A 142 6.56 -14.43 2.92
C LYS A 142 7.92 -13.87 3.35
N ASP A 143 8.09 -12.55 3.36
CA ASP A 143 9.31 -11.92 3.86
C ASP A 143 9.27 -11.78 5.37
N LEU A 144 8.12 -11.37 5.93
CA LEU A 144 7.96 -11.25 7.38
C LEU A 144 7.88 -12.62 8.07
N VAL A 145 7.15 -13.56 7.46
CA VAL A 145 6.99 -14.92 7.98
C VAL A 145 7.42 -15.93 6.90
N PRO A 146 8.73 -16.19 6.75
CA PRO A 146 9.23 -17.21 5.85
C PRO A 146 8.64 -18.58 6.19
N GLY A 147 8.00 -19.23 5.21
CA GLY A 147 7.30 -20.51 5.41
C GLY A 147 5.82 -20.38 5.77
N THR A 148 5.26 -19.16 5.81
CA THR A 148 3.80 -18.98 5.90
C THR A 148 3.08 -19.73 4.76
N ALA A 149 1.99 -20.42 5.10
CA ALA A 149 1.12 -21.06 4.12
C ALA A 149 0.31 -20.06 3.26
N MET A 150 0.28 -18.78 3.66
CA MET A 150 -0.47 -17.75 2.91
C MET A 150 0.21 -17.42 1.58
N ALA A 151 -0.39 -17.89 0.49
CA ALA A 151 0.06 -17.61 -0.88
C ALA A 151 -0.44 -16.25 -1.40
N PHE A 152 0.00 -15.16 -0.78
CA PHE A 152 -0.35 -13.80 -1.17
C PHE A 152 0.90 -12.96 -1.45
N ALA A 153 0.87 -12.15 -2.51
CA ALA A 153 2.02 -11.34 -2.95
C ALA A 153 2.26 -10.09 -2.08
N GLY A 154 1.25 -9.67 -1.32
CA GLY A 154 1.27 -8.44 -0.52
C GLY A 154 0.60 -7.24 -1.21
N LEU A 155 0.36 -6.20 -0.43
CA LEU A 155 -0.18 -4.90 -0.80
C LEU A 155 0.95 -3.86 -0.77
N LYS A 156 1.43 -3.45 -1.94
CA LYS A 156 2.58 -2.53 -2.04
C LYS A 156 2.23 -1.09 -1.66
N LYS A 157 1.01 -0.66 -1.96
CA LYS A 157 0.54 0.69 -1.64
C LYS A 157 0.25 0.81 -0.14
N PRO A 158 0.90 1.72 0.60
CA PRO A 158 0.67 1.87 2.02
C PRO A 158 -0.76 2.35 2.33
N GLU A 159 -1.38 3.12 1.45
CA GLU A 159 -2.77 3.57 1.59
C GLU A 159 -3.76 2.39 1.49
N ASP A 160 -3.51 1.42 0.59
CA ASP A 160 -4.34 0.21 0.51
C ASP A 160 -4.27 -0.58 1.83
N ARG A 161 -3.10 -0.63 2.47
CA ARG A 161 -2.92 -1.32 3.75
C ARG A 161 -3.62 -0.58 4.89
N ALA A 162 -3.42 0.73 4.99
CA ALA A 162 -4.08 1.56 6.00
C ALA A 162 -5.61 1.48 5.89
N ASN A 163 -6.16 1.60 4.67
CA ASN A 163 -7.60 1.44 4.42
C ASN A 163 -8.10 0.04 4.80
N LEU A 164 -7.38 -1.02 4.40
CA LEU A 164 -7.76 -2.40 4.76
C LEU A 164 -7.76 -2.60 6.27
N ILE A 165 -6.73 -2.14 6.97
CA ILE A 165 -6.62 -2.28 8.43
C ILE A 165 -7.74 -1.49 9.13
N SER A 166 -8.05 -0.28 8.67
CA SER A 166 -9.19 0.49 9.14
C SER A 166 -10.52 -0.26 8.95
N TYR A 167 -10.72 -0.93 7.81
CA TYR A 167 -11.88 -1.81 7.62
C TYR A 167 -11.88 -2.99 8.59
N LEU A 168 -10.76 -3.68 8.77
CA LEU A 168 -10.66 -4.80 9.72
C LEU A 168 -10.95 -4.38 11.17
N GLN A 169 -10.60 -3.16 11.56
CA GLN A 169 -10.96 -2.60 12.88
C GLN A 169 -12.48 -2.44 13.07
N THR A 170 -13.25 -2.34 11.99
CA THR A 170 -14.72 -2.29 12.07
C THR A 170 -15.36 -3.66 12.29
N LEU A 171 -14.60 -4.75 12.10
CA LEU A 171 -15.09 -6.12 12.20
C LEU A 171 -14.91 -6.65 13.62
N THR A 172 -15.63 -6.07 14.57
CA THR A 172 -15.63 -6.49 15.98
C THR A 172 -17.07 -6.56 16.48
N GLU A 173 -17.28 -7.28 17.58
CA GLU A 173 -18.51 -7.20 18.36
C GLU A 173 -18.64 -5.85 19.08
#